data_AF-C7CN99-F1
#
_entry.id   AF-C7CN99-F1
#
_cell.length_a   1.000
_cell.length_b   1.000
_cell.length_c   1.000
_cell.angle_alpha   90.00
_cell.angle_beta   90.00
_cell.angle_gamma   90.00
#
_symmetry.space_group_name_H-M   'P 1'
#
loop_
_entity.id
_entity.type
_entity.pdbx_description
1 polymer ?
#
loop_
_entity_poly.entity_id
_entity_poly.type
_entity_poly.pdbx_seq_one_letter_code
_entity_poly.pdbx_strand_id
1 'polypeptide(L)'
;MLFVGLFLAGSGSAQAETLSLPIGEWGEVSSHGHDCRPPFLKIEENRVIKRLGGGEGRCPIKKIRRQGKALMVDVKCEYDKSIPEEYLVEGDDDDDSFCLVVKSQSKILFNNTPYEICASAKGAGK
;
A
#
# COMPACT_ATOMS: atom_id res chain seq x y z
N MET A 1 -61.09 -7.62 -3.75
CA MET A 1 -59.74 -7.25 -3.27
C MET A 1 -58.75 -8.27 -3.82
N LEU A 2 -57.81 -7.85 -4.67
CA LEU A 2 -56.71 -8.70 -5.14
C LEU A 2 -55.47 -7.82 -5.18
N PHE A 3 -54.74 -7.81 -4.06
CA PHE A 3 -53.40 -7.23 -3.97
C PHE A 3 -52.42 -8.26 -4.52
N VAL A 4 -52.03 -8.12 -5.79
CA VAL A 4 -50.84 -8.81 -6.33
C VAL A 4 -49.65 -7.92 -6.02
N GLY A 5 -49.02 -8.17 -4.88
CA GLY A 5 -47.74 -7.56 -4.52
C GLY A 5 -46.63 -8.10 -5.41
N LEU A 6 -46.33 -7.38 -6.49
CA LEU A 6 -45.18 -7.66 -7.33
C LEU A 6 -43.93 -7.15 -6.60
N PHE A 7 -43.34 -8.02 -5.77
CA PHE A 7 -42.01 -7.77 -5.22
C PHE A 7 -40.99 -7.89 -6.35
N LEU A 8 -40.65 -6.74 -6.95
CA LEU A 8 -39.50 -6.59 -7.82
C LEU A 8 -38.25 -6.91 -7.00
N ALA A 9 -37.75 -8.14 -7.16
CA ALA A 9 -36.42 -8.52 -6.70
C ALA A 9 -35.40 -7.68 -7.48
N GLY A 10 -34.97 -6.58 -6.88
CA GLY A 10 -33.85 -5.79 -7.37
C GLY A 10 -32.59 -6.63 -7.29
N SER A 11 -32.19 -7.22 -8.41
CA SER A 11 -30.86 -7.80 -8.58
C SER A 11 -29.85 -6.65 -8.69
N GLY A 12 -29.47 -6.09 -7.55
CA GLY A 12 -28.32 -5.20 -7.47
C GLY A 12 -27.08 -6.01 -7.82
N SER A 13 -26.54 -5.81 -9.02
CA SER A 13 -25.19 -6.24 -9.36
C SER A 13 -24.24 -5.53 -8.41
N ALA A 14 -23.79 -6.24 -7.37
CA ALA A 14 -22.68 -5.79 -6.55
C ALA A 14 -21.43 -5.83 -7.43
N GLN A 15 -21.12 -4.72 -8.10
CA GLN A 15 -19.79 -4.56 -8.69
C GLN A 15 -18.77 -4.70 -7.56
N ALA A 16 -17.90 -5.71 -7.66
CA ALA A 16 -16.78 -5.85 -6.75
C ALA A 16 -15.88 -4.62 -6.93
N GLU A 17 -15.89 -3.71 -5.96
CA GLU A 17 -14.96 -2.58 -5.90
C GLU A 17 -13.54 -3.15 -5.89
N THR A 18 -12.80 -2.96 -6.98
CA THR A 18 -11.42 -3.45 -7.08
C THR A 18 -10.58 -2.60 -6.14
N LEU A 19 -10.08 -3.21 -5.06
CA LEU A 19 -9.20 -2.53 -4.12
C LEU A 19 -7.84 -2.27 -4.77
N SER A 20 -7.46 -0.99 -4.86
CA SER A 20 -6.16 -0.56 -5.39
C SER A 20 -5.32 0.13 -4.30
N LEU A 21 -4.00 0.01 -4.40
CA LEU A 21 -3.07 0.77 -3.57
C LEU A 21 -2.72 2.12 -4.22
N PRO A 22 -2.36 3.15 -3.44
CA PRO A 22 -1.97 4.44 -3.96
C PRO A 22 -0.54 4.36 -4.50
N ILE A 23 -0.42 4.25 -5.82
CA ILE A 23 0.87 4.16 -6.52
C ILE A 23 1.68 5.43 -6.29
N GLY A 24 2.97 5.26 -6.03
CA GLY A 24 3.89 6.38 -5.84
C GLY A 24 5.12 6.02 -5.02
N GLU A 25 6.03 6.97 -4.91
CA GLU A 25 7.10 6.94 -3.94
C GLU A 25 6.68 7.77 -2.72
N TRP A 26 6.87 7.20 -1.55
CA TRP A 26 6.42 7.72 -0.27
C TRP A 26 7.62 7.76 0.68
N GLY A 27 7.68 8.78 1.53
CA GLY A 27 8.68 8.87 2.59
C GLY A 27 8.10 9.52 3.84
N GLU A 28 8.90 9.55 4.90
CA GLU A 28 8.48 10.18 6.15
C GLU A 28 8.20 11.68 5.94
N VAL A 29 7.20 12.19 6.67
CA VAL A 29 6.79 13.60 6.65
C VAL A 29 8.00 14.50 6.88
N SER A 30 8.38 15.29 5.87
CA SER A 30 9.39 16.34 6.04
C SER A 30 8.71 17.64 6.44
N SER A 31 9.35 18.43 7.30
CA SER A 31 8.86 19.77 7.65
C SER A 31 8.93 20.79 6.49
N HIS A 32 9.52 20.41 5.35
CA HIS A 32 9.86 21.30 4.24
C HIS A 32 9.15 20.96 2.91
N GLY A 33 8.04 20.22 2.96
CA GLY A 33 7.23 19.88 1.78
C GLY A 33 7.54 18.50 1.21
N HIS A 34 7.25 18.29 -0.07
CA HIS A 34 7.31 17.00 -0.79
C HIS A 34 8.71 16.37 -0.93
N ASP A 35 9.73 16.89 -0.24
CA ASP A 35 11.07 16.30 -0.16
C ASP A 35 11.06 15.18 0.89
N CYS A 36 10.75 13.97 0.44
CA CYS A 36 10.69 12.79 1.30
C CYS A 36 12.02 12.49 1.99
N ARG A 37 11.93 12.09 3.27
CA ARG A 37 13.05 11.52 4.01
C ARG A 37 12.91 9.99 4.11
N PRO A 38 14.02 9.26 4.25
CA PRO A 38 13.97 7.85 4.63
C PRO A 38 13.16 7.65 5.92
N PRO A 39 12.52 6.49 6.12
CA PRO A 39 12.48 5.33 5.22
C PRO A 39 11.64 5.58 3.96
N PHE A 40 12.08 5.03 2.83
CA PHE A 40 11.36 5.14 1.56
C PHE A 40 10.51 3.90 1.32
N LEU A 41 9.31 4.14 0.79
CA LEU A 41 8.35 3.13 0.40
C LEU A 41 7.88 3.44 -1.02
N LYS A 42 8.13 2.53 -1.97
CA LYS A 42 7.56 2.63 -3.31
C LYS A 42 6.40 1.66 -3.45
N ILE A 43 5.22 2.16 -3.81
CA ILE A 43 4.04 1.36 -4.10
C ILE A 43 3.89 1.33 -5.62
N GLU A 44 3.97 0.13 -6.20
CA GLU A 44 3.72 -0.15 -7.61
C GLU A 44 2.42 -0.95 -7.76
N GLU A 45 1.97 -1.21 -8.99
CA GLU A 45 0.69 -1.87 -9.26
C GLU A 45 0.56 -3.26 -8.61
N ASN A 46 1.65 -4.03 -8.58
CA ASN A 46 1.66 -5.43 -8.14
C ASN A 46 2.67 -5.74 -7.04
N ARG A 47 3.38 -4.74 -6.51
CA ARG A 47 4.39 -4.94 -5.46
C ARG A 47 4.65 -3.66 -4.68
N VAL A 48 5.23 -3.84 -3.51
CA VAL A 48 5.78 -2.76 -2.68
C VAL A 48 7.29 -2.93 -2.58
N ILE A 49 8.05 -1.83 -2.66
CA ILE A 49 9.49 -1.82 -2.46
C ILE A 49 9.80 -1.04 -1.19
N LYS A 50 10.41 -1.69 -0.21
CA LYS A 50 10.90 -1.10 1.04
C LYS A 50 12.40 -0.85 0.89
N ARG A 51 12.90 0.36 1.19
CA ARG A 51 14.36 0.60 1.26
C ARG A 51 14.84 0.52 2.70
N LEU A 52 15.71 -0.45 3.01
CA LEU A 52 16.19 -0.76 4.36
C LEU A 52 17.70 -0.93 4.35
N GLY A 53 18.43 -0.32 5.30
CA GLY A 53 19.87 -0.58 5.49
C GLY A 53 20.78 -0.33 4.27
N GLY A 54 20.32 0.43 3.27
CA GLY A 54 21.04 0.64 2.00
C GLY A 54 20.72 -0.35 0.87
N GLY A 55 19.84 -1.33 1.09
CA GLY A 55 19.30 -2.22 0.06
C GLY A 55 17.79 -2.09 -0.14
N GLU A 56 17.22 -2.92 -1.03
CA GLU A 56 15.78 -2.97 -1.30
C GLU A 56 15.15 -4.33 -0.91
N GLY A 57 13.98 -4.28 -0.29
CA GLY A 57 13.05 -5.41 -0.16
C GLY A 57 11.93 -5.28 -1.17
N ARG A 58 11.79 -6.25 -2.07
CA ARG A 58 10.76 -6.30 -3.11
C ARG A 58 9.67 -7.25 -2.67
N CYS A 59 8.48 -6.72 -2.44
CA CYS A 59 7.36 -7.43 -1.84
C CYS A 59 6.17 -7.52 -2.82
N PRO A 60 6.13 -8.51 -3.73
CA PRO A 60 4.95 -8.83 -4.53
C PRO A 60 3.66 -8.95 -3.69
N ILE A 61 2.59 -8.33 -4.18
CA ILE A 61 1.28 -8.35 -3.54
C ILE A 61 0.58 -9.67 -3.85
N LYS A 62 0.22 -10.41 -2.81
CA LYS A 62 -0.58 -11.64 -2.92
C LYS A 62 -2.07 -11.33 -2.84
N LYS A 63 -2.46 -10.45 -1.91
CA LYS A 63 -3.86 -10.16 -1.63
C LYS A 63 -4.03 -8.79 -0.99
N ILE A 64 -5.12 -8.11 -1.35
CA ILE A 64 -5.55 -6.87 -0.70
C ILE A 64 -6.94 -7.12 -0.10
N ARG A 65 -7.10 -6.77 1.18
CA ARG A 65 -8.37 -6.90 1.92
C ARG A 65 -8.69 -5.57 2.59
N ARG A 66 -9.96 -5.15 2.57
CA ARG A 66 -10.40 -3.97 3.33
C ARG A 66 -10.80 -4.39 4.74
N GLN A 67 -10.25 -3.72 5.75
CA GLN A 67 -10.63 -3.88 7.16
C GLN A 67 -10.97 -2.50 7.73
N GLY A 68 -12.26 -2.15 7.71
CA GLY A 68 -12.72 -0.80 8.05
C GLY A 68 -12.12 0.24 7.10
N LYS A 69 -11.34 1.18 7.65
CA LYS A 69 -10.63 2.23 6.88
C LYS A 69 -9.24 1.80 6.39
N ALA A 70 -8.76 0.63 6.80
CA ALA A 70 -7.46 0.11 6.43
C ALA A 70 -7.56 -0.86 5.25
N LEU A 71 -6.49 -0.91 4.46
CA LEU A 71 -6.18 -1.97 3.52
C LEU A 71 -5.12 -2.86 4.18
N MET A 72 -5.46 -4.12 4.40
CA MET A 72 -4.53 -5.17 4.78
C MET A 72 -3.96 -5.76 3.49
N VAL A 73 -2.64 -5.74 3.35
CA VAL A 73 -1.95 -6.19 2.14
C VAL A 73 -1.01 -7.31 2.53
N ASP A 74 -1.30 -8.49 2.00
CA ASP A 74 -0.51 -9.69 2.19
C ASP A 74 0.53 -9.73 1.07
N VAL A 75 1.80 -9.89 1.44
CA VAL A 75 2.95 -9.90 0.51
C VAL A 75 3.91 -11.03 0.83
N LYS A 76 4.85 -11.28 -0.08
CA LYS A 76 6.05 -12.06 0.19
C LYS A 76 7.24 -11.23 -0.21
N CYS A 77 8.12 -10.90 0.72
CA CYS A 77 9.26 -10.02 0.45
C CYS A 77 10.50 -10.83 0.05
N GLU A 78 11.20 -10.32 -0.95
CA GLU A 78 12.55 -10.76 -1.33
C GLU A 78 13.51 -9.60 -1.07
N TYR A 79 14.46 -9.80 -0.18
CA TYR A 79 15.40 -8.78 0.25
C TYR A 79 16.75 -8.92 -0.46
N ASP A 80 17.35 -7.78 -0.82
CA ASP A 80 18.71 -7.76 -1.33
C ASP A 80 19.69 -8.29 -0.26
N LYS A 81 20.64 -9.13 -0.68
CA LYS A 81 21.66 -9.72 0.21
C LYS A 81 22.57 -8.69 0.92
N SER A 82 22.52 -7.44 0.46
CA SER A 82 23.25 -6.32 1.07
C SER A 82 22.56 -5.77 2.32
N ILE A 83 21.30 -6.16 2.59
CA ILE A 83 20.58 -5.75 3.79
C ILE A 83 21.15 -6.57 4.97
N PRO A 84 21.72 -5.92 5.98
CA PRO A 84 22.21 -6.63 7.16
C PRO A 84 21.06 -7.37 7.86
N GLU A 85 21.34 -8.57 8.36
CA GLU A 85 20.32 -9.46 8.95
C GLU A 85 19.58 -8.79 10.12
N GLU A 86 20.22 -7.88 10.86
CA GLU A 86 19.58 -7.12 11.95
C GLU A 86 18.43 -6.20 11.50
N TYR A 87 18.35 -5.88 10.19
CA TYR A 87 17.25 -5.12 9.60
C TYR A 87 16.17 -6.01 8.98
N LEU A 88 16.45 -7.30 8.82
CA LEU A 88 15.49 -8.32 8.42
C LEU A 88 14.87 -8.87 9.71
N VAL A 89 13.64 -8.47 10.02
CA VAL A 89 12.99 -8.93 11.25
C VAL A 89 12.83 -10.45 11.17
N GLU A 90 13.45 -11.20 12.10
CA GLU A 90 13.35 -12.66 12.19
C GLU A 90 11.87 -13.10 12.19
N GLY A 91 11.46 -13.81 11.13
CA GLY A 91 10.06 -14.17 10.84
C GLY A 91 9.71 -14.23 9.35
N ASP A 92 10.61 -13.75 8.48
CA ASP A 92 10.47 -13.55 7.02
C ASP A 92 10.34 -14.82 6.13
N ASP A 93 10.07 -15.99 6.71
CA ASP A 93 9.70 -17.20 5.94
C ASP A 93 8.18 -17.28 5.68
N ASP A 94 7.39 -16.52 6.42
CA ASP A 94 5.91 -16.50 6.35
C ASP A 94 5.38 -15.20 5.75
N ASP A 95 4.19 -15.29 5.15
CA ASP A 95 3.48 -14.20 4.48
C ASP A 95 3.44 -12.90 5.32
N ASP A 96 4.25 -11.94 4.91
CA ASP A 96 4.36 -10.62 5.51
C ASP A 96 3.06 -9.84 5.26
N SER A 97 2.49 -9.21 6.27
CA SER A 97 1.25 -8.42 6.13
C SER A 97 1.47 -6.99 6.62
N PHE A 98 1.11 -6.00 5.80
CA PHE A 98 1.11 -4.61 6.23
C PHE A 98 -0.27 -3.97 6.17
N CYS A 99 -0.44 -2.96 7.02
CA CYS A 99 -1.64 -2.14 7.12
C CYS A 99 -1.39 -0.80 6.44
N LEU A 100 -2.27 -0.44 5.51
CA LEU A 100 -2.24 0.83 4.80
C LEU A 100 -3.54 1.60 5.00
N VAL A 101 -3.45 2.85 5.48
CA VAL A 101 -4.60 3.75 5.57
C VAL A 101 -4.35 4.97 4.68
N VAL A 102 -5.17 5.14 3.65
CA VAL A 102 -5.13 6.34 2.81
C VAL A 102 -5.82 7.49 3.57
N LYS A 103 -5.07 8.55 3.88
CA LYS A 103 -5.59 9.74 4.58
C LYS A 103 -6.03 10.82 3.60
N SER A 104 -5.27 11.00 2.52
CA SER A 104 -5.58 11.89 1.39
C SER A 104 -4.81 11.42 0.15
N GLN A 105 -4.94 12.13 -0.98
CA GLN A 105 -4.17 11.84 -2.20
C GLN A 105 -2.65 11.89 -1.98
N SER A 106 -2.17 12.64 -1.00
CA SER A 106 -0.74 12.87 -0.73
C SER A 106 -0.26 12.34 0.61
N LYS A 107 -1.12 11.68 1.41
CA LYS A 107 -0.80 11.21 2.75
C LYS A 107 -1.34 9.81 3.02
N ILE A 108 -0.49 8.94 3.56
CA ILE A 108 -0.85 7.58 3.98
C ILE A 108 -0.34 7.32 5.41
N LEU A 109 -0.92 6.33 6.08
CA LEU A 109 -0.27 5.64 7.18
C LEU A 109 0.11 4.23 6.72
N PHE A 110 1.39 3.89 6.82
CA PHE A 110 1.90 2.56 6.53
C PHE A 110 2.41 1.93 7.83
N ASN A 111 1.80 0.83 8.28
CA ASN A 111 2.05 0.21 9.58
C ASN A 111 2.04 1.24 10.74
N ASN A 112 1.06 2.14 10.72
CA ASN A 112 0.90 3.27 11.66
C ASN A 112 1.96 4.38 11.58
N THR A 113 2.97 4.27 10.70
CA THR A 113 3.93 5.35 10.43
C THR A 113 3.36 6.30 9.37
N PRO A 114 3.42 7.63 9.58
CA PRO A 114 2.94 8.59 8.60
C PRO A 114 3.91 8.80 7.44
N TYR A 115 3.38 8.78 6.23
CA TYR A 115 4.12 9.07 5.01
C TYR A 115 3.42 10.12 4.17
N GLU A 116 4.21 10.90 3.43
CA GLU A 116 3.73 11.78 2.37
C GLU A 116 4.27 11.34 1.02
N ILE A 117 3.52 11.65 -0.03
CA ILE A 117 3.97 11.39 -1.40
C ILE A 117 5.17 12.29 -1.70
N CYS A 118 6.23 11.67 -2.20
CA CYS A 118 7.42 12.37 -2.64
C CYS A 118 7.11 13.17 -3.88
N ALA A 119 7.69 14.36 -3.99
CA ALA A 119 7.70 15.07 -5.25
C ALA A 119 8.35 14.12 -6.24
N SER A 120 7.59 13.67 -7.25
CA SER A 120 8.21 13.02 -8.39
C SER A 120 9.29 13.97 -8.86
N ALA A 121 10.55 13.53 -8.84
CA ALA A 121 11.64 14.31 -9.41
C ALA A 121 11.15 14.78 -10.78
N LYS A 122 10.95 16.09 -10.94
CA LYS A 122 10.60 16.66 -12.24
C LYS A 122 11.78 16.37 -13.17
N GLY A 123 11.67 15.32 -13.99
CA GLY A 123 12.59 14.93 -15.05
C GLY A 123 12.70 13.40 -15.12
N ALA A 124 12.29 12.68 -16.16
CA ALA A 124 12.47 12.99 -17.58
C ALA A 124 11.22 12.66 -18.40
N GLY A 125 10.49 13.72 -18.76
CA GLY A 125 9.55 13.72 -19.86
C GLY A 125 9.92 14.88 -20.78
N LYS A 126 10.91 14.66 -21.64
CA LYS A 126 11.11 15.37 -22.90
C LYS A 126 11.98 14.52 -23.82
#